data_AF-X0S9B2-F1
#
_entry.id   AF-X0S9B2-F1
#
_cell.length_a   1.000
_cell.length_b   1.000
_cell.length_c   1.000
_cell.angle_alpha   90.00
_cell.angle_beta   90.00
_cell.angle_gamma   90.00
#
_symmetry.space_group_name_H-M   'P 1'
#
loop_
_entity.id
_entity.type
_entity.pdbx_description
1 polymer ?
#
loop_
_entity_poly.entity_id
_entity_poly.type
_entity_poly.pdbx_seq_one_letter_code
_entity_poly.pdbx_strand_id
1 'polypeptide(L)'
;AQEPRVQEARQALRGCGLQLSSFEAVYMGSRENEFALVLAGPGLGEDAQAICIIEAAQRFVGAAPSAKISVEKGKKIMAFPDGRVYLVNDDLLLLTTAAWQPSVGALIDGEGQPAASHDKRELIATLDTRAAAWLAADLPRQFVMLANFMGVPEAAAATSFSGTLQLNERVTLELTAGFESAAQAQTAAAGLDALLTKAEPEIPAALVNALGRVHVGHVSDRVRLGFEIQSGDFAALAAAKHAM
;
A
#
# COMPACT_ATOMS: atom_id res chain seq x y z
N ALA A 1 20.84 -2.18 0.20
CA ALA A 1 21.29 -1.43 -0.98
C ALA A 1 20.11 -1.25 -1.96
N GLN A 2 19.30 -0.20 -1.77
CA GLN A 2 18.17 0.17 -2.66
C GLN A 2 18.15 1.68 -2.99
N GLU A 3 18.99 2.50 -2.33
CA GLU A 3 19.02 3.96 -2.46
C GLU A 3 19.38 4.52 -3.86
N PRO A 4 20.29 3.93 -4.65
CA PRO A 4 20.66 4.51 -5.94
C PRO A 4 19.48 4.58 -6.92
N ARG A 5 18.70 3.49 -6.99
CA ARG A 5 17.55 3.38 -7.92
C ARG A 5 16.37 4.26 -7.49
N VAL A 6 16.12 4.40 -6.19
CA VAL A 6 15.02 5.26 -5.70
C VAL A 6 15.33 6.74 -5.97
N GLN A 7 16.59 7.16 -5.85
CA GLN A 7 17.00 8.53 -6.17
C GLN A 7 16.90 8.82 -7.68
N GLU A 8 17.34 7.88 -8.52
CA GLU A 8 17.19 7.98 -9.99
C GLU A 8 15.71 8.07 -10.41
N ALA A 9 14.84 7.22 -9.85
CA ALA A 9 13.39 7.29 -10.11
C ALA A 9 12.79 8.65 -9.69
N ARG A 10 13.19 9.17 -8.52
CA ARG A 10 12.75 10.50 -8.05
C ARG A 10 13.26 11.64 -8.93
N GLN A 11 14.46 11.53 -9.50
CA GLN A 11 14.98 12.53 -10.43
C GLN A 11 14.23 12.48 -11.76
N ALA A 12 13.93 11.29 -12.27
CA ALA A 12 13.17 11.12 -13.51
C ALA A 12 11.74 11.69 -13.40
N LEU A 13 11.03 11.41 -12.30
CA LEU A 13 9.70 11.98 -12.04
C LEU A 13 9.74 13.51 -11.87
N ARG A 14 10.76 14.03 -11.17
CA ARG A 14 10.96 15.49 -11.05
C ARG A 14 11.24 16.15 -12.40
N GLY A 15 11.91 15.46 -13.33
CA GLY A 15 12.09 15.90 -14.71
C GLY A 15 10.77 16.09 -15.46
N CYS A 16 9.73 15.36 -15.05
CA CYS A 16 8.36 15.53 -15.54
C CYS A 16 7.55 16.54 -14.70
N GLY A 17 8.18 17.37 -13.86
CA GLY A 17 7.47 18.31 -12.98
C GLY A 17 6.71 17.66 -11.82
N LEU A 18 6.88 16.35 -11.60
CA LEU A 18 6.18 15.64 -10.53
C LEU A 18 6.99 15.63 -9.25
N GLN A 19 6.31 15.96 -8.16
CA GLN A 19 6.81 15.75 -6.82
C GLN A 19 5.96 14.67 -6.17
N LEU A 20 6.50 13.91 -5.22
CA LEU A 20 5.68 12.94 -4.49
C LEU A 20 4.50 13.59 -3.77
N SER A 21 4.61 14.88 -3.45
CA SER A 21 3.55 15.72 -2.89
C SER A 21 2.48 16.15 -3.88
N SER A 22 2.66 15.97 -5.20
CA SER A 22 1.65 16.33 -6.21
C SER A 22 0.64 15.21 -6.47
N PHE A 23 0.86 14.01 -5.91
CA PHE A 23 -0.11 12.93 -5.94
C PHE A 23 -1.12 13.15 -4.81
N GLU A 24 -2.40 13.15 -5.15
CA GLU A 24 -3.48 13.11 -4.16
C GLU A 24 -3.62 11.70 -3.59
N ALA A 25 -3.49 10.69 -4.45
CA ALA A 25 -3.50 9.29 -4.04
C ALA A 25 -2.75 8.39 -5.03
N VAL A 26 -2.21 7.30 -4.50
CA VAL A 26 -1.66 6.20 -5.28
C VAL A 26 -2.33 4.91 -4.80
N TYR A 27 -3.05 4.25 -5.70
CA TYR A 27 -3.71 2.98 -5.39
C TYR A 27 -3.05 1.85 -6.15
N MET A 28 -2.71 0.76 -5.47
CA MET A 28 -2.13 -0.42 -6.10
C MET A 28 -2.94 -1.66 -5.72
N GLY A 29 -3.33 -2.43 -6.73
CA GLY A 29 -3.85 -3.77 -6.57
C GLY A 29 -2.93 -4.76 -7.26
N SER A 30 -2.70 -5.92 -6.65
CA SER A 30 -1.90 -6.98 -7.26
C SER A 30 -2.48 -8.36 -6.96
N ARG A 31 -2.25 -9.30 -7.86
CA ARG A 31 -2.51 -10.72 -7.66
C ARG A 31 -1.46 -11.52 -8.43
N GLU A 32 -0.67 -12.32 -7.71
CA GLU A 32 0.42 -13.11 -8.31
C GLU A 32 1.36 -12.20 -9.13
N ASN A 33 1.40 -12.37 -10.46
CA ASN A 33 2.23 -11.58 -11.38
C ASN A 33 1.45 -10.43 -12.06
N GLU A 34 0.18 -10.23 -11.70
CA GLU A 34 -0.70 -9.22 -12.29
C GLU A 34 -0.86 -8.03 -11.35
N PHE A 35 -1.00 -6.82 -11.90
CA PHE A 35 -1.20 -5.62 -11.11
C PHE A 35 -2.02 -4.56 -11.84
N ALA A 36 -2.61 -3.67 -11.05
CA ALA A 36 -3.04 -2.35 -11.49
C ALA A 36 -2.53 -1.27 -10.51
N LEU A 37 -2.12 -0.14 -11.06
CA LEU A 37 -1.65 1.03 -10.36
C LEU A 37 -2.44 2.24 -10.83
N VAL A 38 -3.10 2.94 -9.93
CA VAL A 38 -3.82 4.19 -10.18
C VAL A 38 -3.04 5.32 -9.55
N LEU A 39 -2.75 6.34 -10.34
CA LEU A 39 -2.16 7.59 -9.91
C LEU A 39 -3.24 8.67 -10.04
N ALA A 40 -3.60 9.29 -8.92
CA ALA A 40 -4.55 10.39 -8.87
C ALA A 40 -3.85 11.67 -8.43
N GLY A 41 -4.08 12.74 -9.16
CA GLY A 41 -3.55 14.07 -8.86
C GLY A 41 -3.62 15.00 -10.06
N PRO A 42 -3.54 16.32 -9.84
CA PRO A 42 -3.75 17.31 -10.88
C PRO A 42 -2.85 17.11 -12.10
N GLY A 43 -3.46 17.02 -13.29
CA GLY A 43 -2.77 16.97 -14.58
C GLY A 43 -2.05 15.65 -14.91
N LEU A 44 -2.13 14.63 -14.06
CA LEU A 44 -1.43 13.35 -14.28
C LEU A 44 -1.89 12.59 -15.53
N GLY A 45 -3.14 12.78 -15.93
CA GLY A 45 -3.74 12.17 -17.11
C GLY A 45 -3.69 13.04 -18.37
N GLU A 46 -3.14 14.26 -18.29
CA GLU A 46 -2.89 15.07 -19.48
C GLU A 46 -1.85 14.41 -20.39
N ASP A 47 -2.05 14.51 -21.70
CA ASP A 47 -1.28 13.76 -22.70
C ASP A 47 0.25 13.94 -22.56
N ALA A 48 0.72 15.17 -22.43
CA ALA A 48 2.15 15.47 -22.31
C ALA A 48 2.74 14.94 -21.00
N GLN A 49 1.99 15.08 -19.91
CA GLN A 49 2.40 14.65 -18.57
C GLN A 49 2.46 13.12 -18.49
N ALA A 50 1.41 12.45 -18.98
CA ALA A 50 1.30 11.01 -19.04
C ALA A 50 2.44 10.38 -19.86
N ILE A 51 2.74 10.93 -21.04
CA ILE A 51 3.88 10.48 -21.87
C ILE A 51 5.19 10.60 -21.08
N CYS A 52 5.45 11.74 -20.43
CA CYS A 52 6.68 11.93 -19.67
C CYS A 52 6.83 10.90 -18.54
N ILE A 53 5.77 10.67 -17.76
CA ILE A 53 5.75 9.67 -16.67
C ILE A 53 6.09 8.28 -17.19
N ILE A 54 5.44 7.84 -18.27
CA ILE A 54 5.62 6.49 -18.80
C ILE A 54 6.99 6.31 -19.45
N GLU A 55 7.50 7.30 -20.17
CA GLU A 55 8.87 7.23 -20.69
C GLU A 55 9.91 7.23 -19.57
N ALA A 56 9.70 8.00 -18.50
CA ALA A 56 10.55 7.97 -17.31
C ALA A 56 10.55 6.56 -16.67
N ALA A 57 9.38 5.94 -16.54
CA ALA A 57 9.25 4.58 -16.05
C ALA A 57 9.93 3.55 -16.98
N GLN A 58 9.81 3.70 -18.31
CA GLN A 58 10.50 2.86 -19.30
C GLN A 58 12.02 2.95 -19.15
N ARG A 59 12.58 4.17 -19.08
CA ARG A 59 14.02 4.37 -18.87
C ARG A 59 14.49 3.71 -17.57
N PHE A 60 13.69 3.82 -16.51
CA PHE A 60 14.01 3.25 -15.21
C PHE A 60 14.11 1.71 -15.24
N VAL A 61 13.25 1.05 -16.01
CA VAL A 61 13.30 -0.42 -16.19
C VAL A 61 14.25 -0.86 -17.32
N GLY A 62 15.02 0.06 -17.90
CA GLY A 62 15.96 -0.22 -18.99
C GLY A 62 15.31 -0.41 -20.37
N ALA A 63 14.04 -0.02 -20.52
CA ALA A 63 13.33 -0.02 -21.78
C ALA A 63 13.52 1.31 -22.55
N ALA A 64 13.50 1.24 -23.88
CA ALA A 64 13.55 2.42 -24.72
C ALA A 64 12.25 3.25 -24.59
N PRO A 65 12.34 4.58 -24.44
CA PRO A 65 11.19 5.47 -24.46
C PRO A 65 10.39 5.28 -25.76
N SER A 66 9.13 4.91 -25.63
CA SER A 66 8.27 4.62 -26.76
C SER A 66 6.79 4.90 -26.47
N ALA A 67 6.49 5.61 -25.39
CA ALA A 67 5.14 5.93 -24.97
C ALA A 67 4.41 6.71 -26.08
N LYS A 68 3.28 6.17 -26.53
CA LYS A 68 2.43 6.78 -27.55
C LYS A 68 0.99 6.61 -27.14
N ILE A 69 0.25 7.71 -27.20
CA ILE A 69 -1.19 7.70 -26.93
C ILE A 69 -1.90 7.24 -28.20
N SER A 70 -2.75 6.23 -28.05
CA SER A 70 -3.75 5.83 -29.03
C SER A 70 -5.14 5.95 -28.44
N VAL A 71 -6.16 5.96 -29.29
CA VAL A 71 -7.56 5.93 -28.87
C VAL A 71 -8.16 4.59 -29.26
N GLU A 72 -8.58 3.80 -28.27
CA GLU A 72 -9.27 2.53 -28.47
C GLU A 72 -10.64 2.58 -27.79
N LYS A 73 -11.71 2.33 -28.55
CA LYS A 73 -13.09 2.35 -28.03
C LYS A 73 -13.42 3.62 -27.22
N GLY A 74 -12.96 4.77 -27.71
CA GLY A 74 -13.15 6.08 -27.06
C GLY A 74 -12.22 6.37 -25.87
N LYS A 75 -11.33 5.44 -25.49
CA LYS A 75 -10.41 5.60 -24.37
C LYS A 75 -9.01 5.96 -24.85
N LYS A 76 -8.40 6.97 -24.25
CA LYS A 76 -6.99 7.28 -24.45
C LYS A 76 -6.14 6.25 -23.70
N ILE A 77 -5.26 5.56 -24.42
CA ILE A 77 -4.39 4.53 -23.85
C ILE A 77 -2.95 4.66 -24.34
N MET A 78 -2.02 4.06 -23.60
CA MET A 78 -0.67 3.76 -24.08
C MET A 78 -0.41 2.26 -23.89
N ALA A 79 -0.20 1.53 -24.98
CA ALA A 79 0.10 0.10 -24.93
C ALA A 79 1.57 -0.15 -24.61
N PHE A 80 1.84 -1.20 -23.82
CA PHE A 80 3.17 -1.75 -23.61
C PHE A 80 3.08 -3.29 -23.67
N PRO A 81 4.20 -4.03 -23.79
CA PRO A 81 4.16 -5.47 -24.09
C PRO A 81 3.25 -6.29 -23.18
N ASP A 82 3.24 -5.98 -21.88
CA ASP A 82 2.54 -6.77 -20.87
C ASP A 82 1.30 -6.07 -20.29
N GLY A 83 0.84 -4.99 -20.92
CA GLY A 83 -0.22 -4.18 -20.33
C GLY A 83 -0.58 -2.91 -21.09
N ARG A 84 -1.30 -2.04 -20.41
CA ARG A 84 -1.61 -0.71 -20.93
C ARG A 84 -1.78 0.30 -19.82
N VAL A 85 -1.60 1.55 -20.21
CA VAL A 85 -1.93 2.73 -19.43
C VAL A 85 -3.23 3.31 -19.97
N TYR A 86 -4.16 3.66 -19.10
CA TYR A 86 -5.37 4.41 -19.42
C TYR A 86 -5.21 5.82 -18.89
N LEU A 87 -5.51 6.81 -19.74
CA LEU A 87 -5.70 8.19 -19.34
C LEU A 87 -7.21 8.33 -19.14
N VAL A 88 -7.66 8.15 -17.90
CA VAL A 88 -9.09 8.03 -17.58
C VAL A 88 -9.76 9.40 -17.64
N ASN A 89 -9.09 10.41 -17.09
CA ASN A 89 -9.40 11.83 -17.21
C ASN A 89 -8.10 12.63 -16.99
N ASP A 90 -8.18 13.96 -16.96
CA ASP A 90 -6.99 14.84 -16.86
C ASP A 90 -6.18 14.64 -15.56
N ASP A 91 -6.78 14.08 -14.51
CA ASP A 91 -6.18 13.92 -13.18
C ASP A 91 -5.93 12.46 -12.79
N LEU A 92 -6.27 11.49 -13.65
CA LEU A 92 -6.23 10.08 -13.30
C LEU A 92 -5.61 9.22 -14.40
N LEU A 93 -4.51 8.57 -14.02
CA LEU A 93 -3.75 7.66 -14.87
C LEU A 93 -3.74 6.27 -14.24
N LEU A 94 -4.07 5.25 -15.03
CA LEU A 94 -4.16 3.87 -14.55
C LEU A 94 -3.29 2.96 -15.41
N LEU A 95 -2.30 2.31 -14.80
CA LEU A 95 -1.50 1.27 -15.42
C LEU A 95 -2.04 -0.10 -15.01
N THR A 96 -2.13 -1.04 -15.95
CA THR A 96 -2.58 -2.40 -15.65
C THR A 96 -1.92 -3.41 -16.57
N THR A 97 -1.68 -4.61 -16.04
CA THR A 97 -1.26 -5.76 -16.84
C THR A 97 -2.38 -6.28 -17.74
N ALA A 98 -2.02 -7.07 -18.75
CA ALA A 98 -2.92 -7.59 -19.78
C ALA A 98 -4.15 -8.31 -19.21
N ALA A 99 -3.99 -9.15 -18.19
CA ALA A 99 -5.08 -9.96 -17.64
C ALA A 99 -6.18 -9.12 -16.98
N TRP A 100 -5.84 -7.93 -16.48
CA TRP A 100 -6.77 -7.04 -15.77
C TRP A 100 -7.44 -6.00 -16.68
N GLN A 101 -6.97 -5.85 -17.93
CA GLN A 101 -7.51 -4.88 -18.89
C GLN A 101 -9.03 -4.96 -19.12
N PRO A 102 -9.65 -6.16 -19.24
CA PRO A 102 -11.10 -6.24 -19.42
C PRO A 102 -11.87 -5.66 -18.23
N SER A 103 -11.49 -6.05 -17.00
CA SER A 103 -12.14 -5.60 -15.76
C SER A 103 -11.90 -4.11 -15.51
N VAL A 104 -10.68 -3.64 -15.74
CA VAL A 104 -10.33 -2.21 -15.64
C VAL A 104 -11.11 -1.38 -16.67
N GLY A 105 -11.17 -1.86 -17.92
CA GLY A 105 -11.92 -1.19 -18.98
C GLY A 105 -13.41 -1.05 -18.64
N ALA A 106 -14.03 -2.11 -18.12
CA ALA A 106 -15.41 -2.08 -17.65
C ALA A 106 -15.59 -1.04 -16.53
N LEU A 107 -14.70 -1.01 -15.52
CA LEU A 107 -14.76 -0.02 -14.43
C LEU A 107 -14.65 1.43 -14.92
N ILE A 108 -13.81 1.69 -15.93
CA ILE A 108 -13.69 3.01 -16.57
C ILE A 108 -15.00 3.39 -17.28
N ASP A 109 -15.69 2.43 -17.89
CA ASP A 109 -16.99 2.63 -18.52
C ASP A 109 -18.15 2.76 -17.50
N GLY A 110 -17.85 2.70 -16.19
CA GLY A 110 -18.85 2.70 -15.13
C GLY A 110 -19.58 1.36 -14.97
N GLU A 111 -19.06 0.30 -15.62
CA GLU A 111 -19.57 -1.07 -15.54
C GLU A 111 -18.80 -1.89 -14.50
N GLY A 112 -19.41 -2.99 -14.04
CA GLY A 112 -18.80 -3.86 -13.03
C GLY A 112 -18.97 -3.33 -11.60
N GLN A 113 -18.22 -3.92 -10.66
CA GLN A 113 -18.27 -3.56 -9.25
C GLN A 113 -16.89 -3.09 -8.79
N PRO A 114 -16.73 -1.83 -8.33
CA PRO A 114 -15.47 -1.38 -7.75
C PRO A 114 -15.10 -2.23 -6.53
N ALA A 115 -13.81 -2.29 -6.19
CA ALA A 115 -13.34 -2.99 -4.99
C ALA A 115 -14.06 -2.49 -3.72
N ALA A 116 -14.40 -1.20 -3.67
CA ALA A 116 -15.17 -0.58 -2.59
C ALA A 116 -16.63 -1.08 -2.50
N SER A 117 -17.16 -1.78 -3.50
CA SER A 117 -18.51 -2.37 -3.50
C SER A 117 -18.52 -3.89 -3.56
N HIS A 118 -17.36 -4.56 -3.61
CA HIS A 118 -17.22 -6.03 -3.66
C HIS A 118 -16.99 -6.61 -2.25
N ASP A 119 -16.70 -7.92 -2.14
CA ASP A 119 -16.33 -8.64 -0.89
C ASP A 119 -15.21 -8.00 -0.07
N LYS A 120 -14.40 -7.10 -0.66
CA LYS A 120 -13.37 -6.33 0.05
C LYS A 120 -13.87 -5.01 0.64
N ARG A 121 -15.14 -4.66 0.43
CA ARG A 121 -15.77 -3.45 0.98
C ARG A 121 -15.64 -3.41 2.50
N GLU A 122 -15.82 -4.53 3.18
CA GLU A 122 -15.67 -4.60 4.63
C GLU A 122 -14.23 -4.40 5.08
N LEU A 123 -13.25 -4.77 4.25
CA LEU A 123 -11.83 -4.54 4.53
C LEU A 123 -11.43 -3.08 4.24
N ILE A 124 -11.99 -2.48 3.19
CA ILE A 124 -11.80 -1.06 2.87
C ILE A 124 -12.51 -0.17 3.89
N ALA A 125 -13.67 -0.57 4.41
CA ALA A 125 -14.40 0.18 5.42
C ALA A 125 -13.65 0.27 6.76
N THR A 126 -12.63 -0.56 6.98
CA THR A 126 -11.74 -0.45 8.14
C THR A 126 -10.49 0.40 7.89
N LEU A 127 -10.33 0.95 6.68
CA LEU A 127 -9.22 1.82 6.34
C LEU A 127 -9.63 3.29 6.40
N ASP A 128 -8.75 4.13 6.91
CA ASP A 128 -8.71 5.53 6.51
C ASP A 128 -8.09 5.63 5.10
N THR A 129 -8.93 5.68 4.08
CA THR A 129 -8.52 5.78 2.68
C THR A 129 -7.88 7.12 2.33
N ARG A 130 -7.89 8.10 3.26
CA ARG A 130 -7.21 9.39 3.14
C ARG A 130 -5.81 9.39 3.75
N ALA A 131 -5.41 8.28 4.38
CA ALA A 131 -4.04 8.12 4.88
C ALA A 131 -3.03 8.15 3.72
N ALA A 132 -1.79 8.55 4.03
CA ALA A 132 -0.73 8.69 3.04
C ALA A 132 -0.42 7.38 2.29
N ALA A 133 -0.60 6.24 2.94
CA ALA A 133 -0.68 4.95 2.31
C ALA A 133 -1.66 4.04 3.05
N TRP A 134 -2.26 3.09 2.33
CA TRP A 134 -3.07 2.04 2.92
C TRP A 134 -2.95 0.76 2.11
N LEU A 135 -3.31 -0.36 2.76
CA LEU A 135 -3.28 -1.69 2.16
C LEU A 135 -4.47 -2.51 2.68
N ALA A 136 -5.00 -3.37 1.83
CA ALA A 136 -6.07 -4.31 2.17
C ALA A 136 -5.86 -5.59 1.37
N ALA A 137 -5.61 -6.70 2.04
CA ALA A 137 -5.33 -7.99 1.43
C ALA A 137 -6.02 -9.13 2.19
N ASP A 138 -6.38 -10.18 1.45
CA ASP A 138 -6.67 -11.46 2.09
C ASP A 138 -5.34 -12.14 2.36
N LEU A 139 -5.22 -12.77 3.52
CA LEU A 139 -3.98 -13.45 3.89
C LEU A 139 -3.95 -14.83 3.25
N PRO A 140 -2.93 -15.13 2.43
CA PRO A 140 -2.83 -16.45 1.85
C PRO A 140 -2.35 -17.46 2.89
N ARG A 141 -2.64 -18.75 2.68
CA ARG A 141 -2.35 -19.82 3.67
C ARG A 141 -0.88 -19.88 4.11
N GLN A 142 0.07 -19.45 3.28
CA GLN A 142 1.47 -19.35 3.66
C GLN A 142 1.75 -18.37 4.83
N PHE A 143 0.83 -17.44 5.12
CA PHE A 143 0.93 -16.57 6.30
C PHE A 143 0.89 -17.37 7.61
N VAL A 144 0.20 -18.51 7.64
CA VAL A 144 0.16 -19.42 8.79
C VAL A 144 1.57 -19.82 9.23
N MET A 145 2.44 -20.16 8.27
CA MET A 145 3.82 -20.55 8.58
C MET A 145 4.63 -19.38 9.13
N LEU A 146 4.41 -18.17 8.61
CA LEU A 146 5.09 -16.96 9.07
C LEU A 146 4.64 -16.57 10.49
N ALA A 147 3.34 -16.60 10.77
CA ALA A 147 2.79 -16.31 12.09
C ALA A 147 3.31 -17.28 13.15
N ASN A 148 3.36 -18.57 12.84
CA ASN A 148 3.97 -19.59 13.70
C ASN A 148 5.47 -19.35 13.93
N PHE A 149 6.21 -18.98 12.88
CA PHE A 149 7.63 -18.67 12.97
C PHE A 149 7.91 -17.43 13.85
N MET A 150 7.05 -16.41 13.78
CA MET A 150 7.14 -15.21 14.62
C MET A 150 6.67 -15.44 16.07
N GLY A 151 6.28 -16.66 16.43
CA GLY A 151 5.81 -16.98 17.78
C GLY A 151 4.41 -16.44 18.10
N VAL A 152 3.61 -16.11 17.07
CA VAL A 152 2.22 -15.64 17.19
C VAL A 152 1.28 -16.65 16.51
N PRO A 153 1.21 -17.91 16.96
CA PRO A 153 0.42 -18.94 16.28
C PRO A 153 -1.07 -18.58 16.21
N GLU A 154 -1.57 -17.76 17.13
CA GLU A 154 -2.95 -17.26 17.14
C GLU A 154 -3.24 -16.31 15.97
N ALA A 155 -2.23 -15.58 15.49
CA ALA A 155 -2.37 -14.73 14.29
C ALA A 155 -2.47 -15.54 13.00
N ALA A 156 -2.16 -16.84 13.03
CA ALA A 156 -2.31 -17.72 11.86
C ALA A 156 -3.77 -17.91 11.43
N ALA A 157 -4.73 -17.68 12.33
CA ALA A 157 -6.15 -17.74 12.03
C ALA A 157 -6.68 -16.48 11.32
N ALA A 158 -5.84 -15.47 11.11
CA ALA A 158 -6.24 -14.27 10.39
C ALA A 158 -6.51 -14.60 8.91
N THR A 159 -7.68 -14.21 8.43
CA THR A 159 -8.14 -14.42 7.05
C THR A 159 -7.83 -13.23 6.16
N SER A 160 -7.69 -12.04 6.75
CA SER A 160 -7.44 -10.80 6.05
C SER A 160 -6.60 -9.85 6.89
N PHE A 161 -6.00 -8.88 6.19
CA PHE A 161 -5.21 -7.84 6.78
C PHE A 161 -5.45 -6.53 6.07
N SER A 162 -5.55 -5.46 6.84
CA SER A 162 -5.60 -4.10 6.33
C SER A 162 -4.69 -3.22 7.17
N GLY A 163 -4.22 -2.12 6.61
CA GLY A 163 -3.47 -1.16 7.40
C GLY A 163 -3.37 0.20 6.73
N THR A 164 -3.14 1.21 7.54
CA THR A 164 -2.95 2.60 7.13
C THR A 164 -1.65 3.13 7.69
N LEU A 165 -0.95 3.95 6.91
CA LEU A 165 0.21 4.72 7.32
C LEU A 165 -0.10 6.19 7.12
N GLN A 166 -0.14 6.95 8.21
CA GLN A 166 -0.27 8.40 8.19
C GLN A 166 1.10 9.04 8.46
N LEU A 167 1.43 10.07 7.68
CA LEU A 167 2.65 10.86 7.81
C LEU A 167 2.24 12.31 8.09
N ASN A 168 2.05 12.65 9.36
CA ASN A 168 1.79 14.03 9.80
C ASN A 168 2.89 14.47 10.79
N GLU A 169 2.58 15.32 11.79
CA GLU A 169 3.54 15.63 12.87
C GLU A 169 4.04 14.37 13.61
N ARG A 170 3.26 13.29 13.52
CA ARG A 170 3.58 11.93 13.96
C ARG A 170 3.43 10.94 12.80
N VAL A 171 4.14 9.83 12.88
CA VAL A 171 3.94 8.69 12.00
C VAL A 171 3.08 7.68 12.72
N THR A 172 1.90 7.42 12.16
CA THR A 172 0.94 6.47 12.71
C THR A 172 0.78 5.31 11.75
N LEU A 173 1.04 4.09 12.23
CA LEU A 173 0.77 2.86 11.53
C LEU A 173 -0.37 2.14 12.25
N GLU A 174 -1.50 1.95 11.56
CA GLU A 174 -2.58 1.10 12.06
C GLU A 174 -2.64 -0.16 11.22
N LEU A 175 -2.68 -1.31 11.88
CA LEU A 175 -2.80 -2.62 11.26
C LEU A 175 -4.03 -3.30 11.84
N THR A 176 -4.88 -3.86 10.98
CA THR A 176 -6.09 -4.59 11.37
C THR A 176 -6.09 -5.97 10.73
N ALA A 177 -6.15 -7.02 11.55
CA ALA A 177 -6.32 -8.40 11.12
C ALA A 177 -7.78 -8.83 11.31
N GLY A 178 -8.37 -9.46 10.29
CA GLY A 178 -9.72 -10.05 10.36
C GLY A 178 -9.66 -11.56 10.60
N PHE A 179 -10.63 -12.07 11.36
CA PHE A 179 -10.75 -13.48 11.74
C PHE A 179 -12.13 -14.02 11.37
N GLU A 180 -12.32 -15.35 11.39
CA GLU A 180 -13.64 -15.94 11.09
C GLU A 180 -14.65 -15.72 12.22
N SER A 181 -14.18 -15.39 13.44
CA SER A 181 -15.06 -15.15 14.60
C SER A 181 -14.45 -14.19 15.62
N ALA A 182 -15.33 -13.56 16.41
CA ALA A 182 -14.92 -12.72 17.54
C ALA A 182 -14.10 -13.47 18.59
N ALA A 183 -14.37 -14.76 18.81
CA ALA A 183 -13.60 -15.58 19.75
C ALA A 183 -12.14 -15.79 19.28
N GLN A 184 -11.94 -16.02 17.98
CA GLN A 184 -10.60 -16.09 17.40
C GLN A 184 -9.88 -14.75 17.50
N ALA A 185 -10.55 -13.64 17.17
CA ALA A 185 -9.98 -12.30 17.29
C ALA A 185 -9.58 -11.98 18.74
N GLN A 186 -10.43 -12.28 19.71
CA GLN A 186 -10.14 -12.07 21.13
C GLN A 186 -8.92 -12.88 21.58
N THR A 187 -8.83 -14.14 21.14
CA THR A 187 -7.68 -15.02 21.46
C THR A 187 -6.39 -14.47 20.87
N ALA A 188 -6.41 -14.03 19.61
CA ALA A 188 -5.27 -13.44 18.94
C ALA A 188 -4.85 -12.09 19.56
N ALA A 189 -5.80 -11.24 19.96
CA ALA A 189 -5.50 -10.00 20.67
C ALA A 189 -4.81 -10.26 22.01
N ALA A 190 -5.29 -11.22 22.79
CA ALA A 190 -4.66 -11.60 24.05
C ALA A 190 -3.24 -12.19 23.84
N GLY A 191 -3.05 -12.99 22.79
CA GLY A 191 -1.74 -13.51 22.40
C GLY A 191 -0.75 -12.41 22.02
N LEU A 192 -1.18 -11.45 21.19
CA LEU A 192 -0.38 -10.27 20.82
C LEU A 192 -0.02 -9.42 22.04
N ASP A 193 -0.99 -9.14 22.91
CA ASP A 193 -0.79 -8.34 24.12
C ASP A 193 0.22 -9.01 25.08
N ALA A 194 0.10 -10.32 25.26
CA ALA A 194 1.04 -11.11 26.05
C ALA A 194 2.45 -11.11 25.44
N LEU A 195 2.59 -11.13 24.12
CA LEU A 195 3.89 -11.05 23.44
C LEU A 195 4.50 -9.66 23.57
N LEU A 196 3.72 -8.59 23.40
CA LEU A 196 4.22 -7.23 23.60
C LEU A 196 4.68 -7.02 25.03
N THR A 197 3.91 -7.50 26.01
CA THR A 197 4.29 -7.46 27.44
C THR A 197 5.58 -8.24 27.72
N LYS A 198 5.79 -9.38 27.06
CA LYS A 198 7.04 -10.16 27.17
C LYS A 198 8.21 -9.48 26.47
N ALA A 199 7.95 -8.76 25.38
CA ALA A 199 8.97 -8.07 24.60
C ALA A 199 9.39 -6.73 25.21
N GLU A 200 8.52 -6.05 25.97
CA GLU A 200 8.83 -4.78 26.67
C GLU A 200 10.22 -4.75 27.36
N PRO A 201 10.64 -5.77 28.14
CA PRO A 201 11.97 -5.78 28.76
C PRO A 201 13.14 -6.00 27.78
N GLU A 202 12.90 -6.52 26.57
CA GLU A 202 13.91 -6.78 25.54
C GLU A 202 13.99 -5.67 24.48
N ILE A 203 12.96 -4.83 24.38
CA ILE A 203 12.94 -3.68 23.48
C ILE A 203 13.90 -2.61 24.04
N PRO A 204 14.93 -2.17 23.27
CA PRO A 204 15.84 -1.15 23.73
C PRO A 204 15.09 0.10 24.22
N ALA A 205 15.50 0.69 25.35
CA ALA A 205 14.83 1.87 25.92
C ALA A 205 14.70 3.03 24.92
N ALA A 206 15.65 3.17 23.99
CA ALA A 206 15.58 4.14 22.89
C ALA A 206 14.41 3.87 21.91
N LEU A 207 14.09 2.60 21.67
CA LEU A 207 12.97 2.18 20.84
C LEU A 207 11.64 2.30 21.59
N VAL A 208 11.60 1.99 22.89
CA VAL A 208 10.42 2.24 23.76
C VAL A 208 10.08 3.74 23.83
N ASN A 209 11.08 4.60 23.95
CA ASN A 209 10.87 6.05 24.01
C ASN A 209 10.42 6.65 22.66
N ALA A 210 10.84 6.04 21.53
CA ALA A 210 10.45 6.47 20.20
C ALA A 210 9.08 5.92 19.76
N LEU A 211 8.72 4.72 20.21
CA LEU A 211 7.38 4.14 20.05
C LEU A 211 6.46 4.80 21.08
N GLY A 212 5.87 5.94 20.72
CA GLY A 212 5.03 6.74 21.61
C GLY A 212 3.93 5.93 22.28
N ARG A 213 3.17 5.13 21.50
CA ARG A 213 2.16 4.17 22.02
C ARG A 213 2.02 2.98 21.08
N VAL A 214 2.02 1.78 21.66
CA VAL A 214 1.51 0.56 21.01
C VAL A 214 0.15 0.25 21.62
N HIS A 215 -0.87 0.10 20.80
CA HIS A 215 -2.21 -0.30 21.25
C HIS A 215 -2.65 -1.57 20.56
N VAL A 216 -2.98 -2.59 21.34
CA VAL A 216 -3.72 -3.76 20.88
C VAL A 216 -5.17 -3.63 21.33
N GLY A 217 -6.09 -3.74 20.39
CA GLY A 217 -7.52 -3.77 20.66
C GLY A 217 -8.20 -4.82 19.78
N HIS A 218 -9.42 -5.21 20.13
CA HIS A 218 -10.28 -5.97 19.24
C HIS A 218 -11.69 -5.41 19.26
N VAL A 219 -12.36 -5.52 18.12
CA VAL A 219 -13.78 -5.17 17.96
C VAL A 219 -14.39 -6.23 17.08
N SER A 220 -15.41 -6.94 17.58
CA SER A 220 -16.00 -8.08 16.88
C SER A 220 -14.92 -9.13 16.52
N ASP A 221 -14.89 -9.54 15.27
CA ASP A 221 -14.01 -10.48 14.59
C ASP A 221 -12.68 -9.86 14.13
N ARG A 222 -12.29 -8.69 14.64
CA ARG A 222 -11.09 -7.97 14.19
C ARG A 222 -10.17 -7.60 15.34
N VAL A 223 -8.87 -7.73 15.11
CA VAL A 223 -7.80 -7.26 16.00
C VAL A 223 -7.13 -6.07 15.36
N ARG A 224 -6.98 -4.98 16.11
CA ARG A 224 -6.28 -3.76 15.72
C ARG A 224 -4.99 -3.61 16.51
N LEU A 225 -3.93 -3.27 15.79
CA LEU A 225 -2.61 -2.97 16.32
C LEU A 225 -2.20 -1.59 15.80
N GLY A 226 -2.14 -0.62 16.69
CA GLY A 226 -1.72 0.74 16.39
C GLY A 226 -0.32 1.03 16.90
N PHE A 227 0.50 1.67 16.08
CA PHE A 227 1.80 2.22 16.44
C PHE A 227 1.82 3.72 16.15
N GLU A 228 2.29 4.50 17.11
CA GLU A 228 2.50 5.94 16.94
C GLU A 228 3.95 6.28 17.26
N ILE A 229 4.62 6.98 16.36
CA ILE A 229 6.02 7.42 16.50
C ILE A 229 6.07 8.94 16.30
N GLN A 230 6.75 9.66 17.19
CA GLN A 230 6.98 11.09 16.98
C GLN A 230 8.07 11.31 15.92
N SER A 231 7.84 12.24 15.00
CA SER A 231 8.79 12.54 13.92
C SER A 231 10.16 13.02 14.41
N GLY A 232 10.26 13.58 15.63
CA GLY A 232 11.52 13.94 16.27
C GLY A 232 12.41 12.76 16.69
N ASP A 233 11.83 11.57 16.84
CA ASP A 233 12.52 10.40 17.40
C ASP A 233 13.11 9.47 16.33
N PHE A 234 12.97 9.80 15.04
CA PHE A 234 13.59 9.04 13.95
C PHE A 234 15.12 8.95 14.07
N ALA A 235 15.76 10.00 14.59
CA ALA A 235 17.19 9.99 14.86
C ALA A 235 17.57 9.00 15.97
N ALA A 236 16.72 8.88 17.01
CA ALA A 236 16.91 7.91 18.10
C ALA A 236 16.66 6.46 17.62
N LEU A 237 15.66 6.24 16.78
CA LEU A 237 15.39 4.97 16.09
C LEU A 237 16.56 4.54 15.18
N ALA A 238 17.11 5.48 14.40
CA ALA A 238 18.26 5.22 13.54
C ALA A 238 19.52 4.89 14.37
N ALA A 239 19.72 5.55 15.51
CA ALA A 239 20.82 5.25 16.44
C ALA A 239 20.65 3.90 17.15
N ALA A 240 19.42 3.52 17.54
CA ALA A 240 19.13 2.24 18.18
C ALA A 240 19.43 1.03 17.27
N LYS A 241 19.24 1.18 15.96
CA LYS A 241 19.59 0.16 14.96
C LYS A 241 21.10 -0.16 14.92
N HIS A 242 21.96 0.76 15.34
CA HIS A 242 23.41 0.53 15.42
C HIS A 242 23.86 -0.14 16.73
N ALA A 243 22.95 -0.31 17.69
CA ALA A 243 23.20 -0.96 18.97
C ALA A 243 22.68 -2.42 19.04
N MET A 244 21.97 -2.88 18.00
CA MET A 244 21.52 -4.26 17.78
C MET A 244 22.39 -4.95 16.73
#